data_AF-A0A014ME87-F1
#
_entry.id   AF-A0A014ME87-F1
#
_cell.length_a   1.000
_cell.length_b   1.000
_cell.length_c   1.000
_cell.angle_alpha   90.00
_cell.angle_beta   90.00
_cell.angle_gamma   90.00
#
_symmetry.space_group_name_H-M   'P 1'
#
loop_
_entity.id
_entity.type
_entity.pdbx_description
1 polymer ?
#
loop_
_entity_poly.entity_id
_entity_poly.type
_entity_poly.pdbx_seq_one_letter_code
_entity_poly.pdbx_strand_id
1 'polypeptide(L)' 'MRILKITLSMLVGAMCGAGLMFLLMPLISRAFVGPIHGEDQMSANFEIFFIGTLMLAVPGAIVGWMVARRLTRQ' A
#
# COMPACT_ATOMS: atom_id res chain seq x y z
N MET A 1 -2.92 -9.45 -25.39
CA MET A 1 -2.44 -9.91 -24.05
C MET A 1 -1.52 -8.92 -23.31
N ARG A 2 -0.91 -7.93 -23.98
CA ARG A 2 0.02 -6.99 -23.32
C ARG A 2 -0.62 -6.15 -22.20
N ILE A 3 -1.81 -5.60 -22.45
CA ILE A 3 -2.56 -4.79 -21.47
C ILE A 3 -2.84 -5.61 -20.21
N LEU A 4 -3.31 -6.85 -20.35
CA LEU A 4 -3.56 -7.76 -19.23
C LEU A 4 -2.32 -7.97 -18.35
N LYS A 5 -1.15 -8.21 -18.95
CA LYS A 5 0.12 -8.36 -18.20
C LYS A 5 0.48 -7.10 -17.40
N ILE A 6 0.27 -5.93 -17.98
CA ILE A 6 0.52 -4.65 -17.33
C ILE A 6 -0.46 -4.45 -16.17
N THR A 7 -1.76 -4.70 -16.38
CA THR A 7 -2.78 -4.58 -15.34
C THR A 7 -2.49 -5.52 -14.17
N LEU A 8 -2.14 -6.79 -14.43
CA LEU A 8 -1.78 -7.74 -13.38
C LEU A 8 -0.56 -7.28 -12.57
N SER A 9 0.48 -6.79 -13.25
CA SER A 9 1.68 -6.30 -12.56
C SER A 9 1.41 -5.05 -11.72
N MET A 10 0.52 -4.15 -12.18
CA MET A 10 0.07 -3.00 -11.40
C MET A 10 -0.70 -3.44 -10.16
N LEU A 11 -1.61 -4.42 -10.28
CA LEU A 11 -2.36 -4.95 -9.15
C LEU A 11 -1.44 -5.60 -8.11
N VAL A 12 -0.46 -6.40 -8.55
CA VAL A 12 0.54 -6.99 -7.64
C VAL A 12 1.35 -5.89 -6.95
N GLY A 13 1.82 -4.89 -7.69
CA GLY A 13 2.52 -3.75 -7.12
C GLY A 13 1.68 -2.99 -6.08
N ALA A 14 0.40 -2.75 -6.36
CA ALA A 14 -0.52 -2.11 -5.42
C ALA A 14 -0.72 -2.94 -4.14
N MET A 15 -0.90 -4.26 -4.29
CA MET A 15 -1.02 -5.18 -3.15
C MET A 15 0.25 -5.22 -2.31
N CYS A 16 1.44 -5.17 -2.93
CA CYS A 16 2.70 -5.06 -2.19
C CYS A 16 2.79 -3.74 -1.40
N GLY A 17 2.37 -2.62 -1.99
CA GLY A 17 2.31 -1.34 -1.29
C GLY A 17 1.33 -1.34 -0.11
N ALA A 18 0.13 -1.88 -0.30
CA ALA A 18 -0.85 -2.05 0.78
C ALA A 18 -0.35 -3.00 1.89
N GLY A 19 0.26 -4.12 1.50
CA GLY A 19 0.89 -5.07 2.43
C GLY A 19 2.02 -4.42 3.24
N LEU A 20 2.81 -3.54 2.62
CA LEU A 20 3.83 -2.77 3.33
C LEU A 20 3.20 -1.84 4.38
N MET A 21 2.09 -1.15 4.06
CA MET A 21 1.38 -0.35 5.06
C MET A 21 0.94 -1.19 6.26
N PHE A 22 0.37 -2.37 6.00
CA PHE A 22 -0.05 -3.29 7.04
C PHE A 22 1.11 -3.70 7.98
N LEU A 23 2.29 -3.97 7.42
CA LEU A 23 3.49 -4.29 8.19
C LEU A 23 4.03 -3.10 8.99
N LEU A 24 3.90 -1.88 8.46
CA LEU A 24 4.34 -0.65 9.13
C LEU A 24 3.35 -0.16 10.20
N MET A 25 2.10 -0.58 10.14
CA MET A 25 1.03 -0.07 11.00
C MET A 25 1.34 -0.15 12.51
N PRO A 26 1.90 -1.25 13.05
CA PRO A 26 2.25 -1.30 14.47
C PRO A 26 3.29 -0.24 14.89
N LEU A 27 4.27 0.04 14.02
CA LEU A 27 5.30 1.04 14.27
C LEU A 27 4.71 2.45 14.21
N ILE A 28 3.91 2.73 13.18
CA ILE A 28 3.24 4.02 12.99
C ILE A 28 2.27 4.30 14.16
N SER A 29 1.47 3.31 14.54
CA SER A 29 0.54 3.42 15.66
C SER A 29 1.25 3.78 16.96
N ARG A 30 2.38 3.12 17.27
CA ARG A 30 3.20 3.45 18.46
C ARG A 30 3.81 4.85 18.40
N ALA A 31 4.20 5.32 17.22
CA ALA A 31 4.84 6.62 17.05
C ALA A 31 3.87 7.80 17.11
N PHE A 32 2.65 7.65 16.57
CA PHE A 32 1.71 8.76 16.40
C PHE A 32 0.47 8.71 17.30
N VAL A 33 0.00 7.52 17.69
CA VAL A 33 -1.25 7.34 18.47
C VAL A 33 -0.96 6.86 19.90
N GLY A 34 0.00 5.94 20.05
CA GLY A 34 0.32 5.32 21.34
C GLY A 34 -0.60 4.13 21.69
N PRO A 35 -0.64 3.70 22.96
CA PRO A 35 -1.46 2.57 23.40
C PRO A 35 -2.97 2.84 23.22
N ILE A 36 -3.70 1.82 22.77
CA ILE A 36 -5.14 1.91 22.52
C ILE A 36 -5.89 1.70 23.84
N HIS A 37 -6.54 2.76 24.31
CA HIS A 37 -7.34 2.75 25.54
C HIS A 37 -8.84 2.98 25.31
N GLY A 38 -9.24 3.36 24.10
CA GLY A 38 -10.62 3.65 23.73
C GLY A 38 -10.82 3.72 22.21
N GLU A 39 -12.04 4.10 21.82
CA GLU A 39 -12.45 4.14 20.42
C GLU A 39 -11.75 5.25 19.62
N ASP A 40 -11.41 6.37 20.25
CA ASP A 40 -10.73 7.49 19.57
C ASP A 40 -9.38 7.06 18.98
N GLN A 41 -8.59 6.29 19.75
CA GLN A 41 -7.31 5.76 19.28
C GLN A 41 -7.51 4.69 18.19
N MET A 42 -8.57 3.89 18.28
CA MET A 42 -8.89 2.89 17.26
C MET A 42 -9.29 3.55 15.94
N SER A 43 -10.13 4.58 16.00
CA SER A 43 -10.56 5.38 14.85
C SER A 43 -9.37 6.08 14.19
N ALA A 44 -8.53 6.76 14.97
CA ALA A 44 -7.33 7.41 14.45
C ALA A 44 -6.37 6.42 13.76
N ASN A 45 -6.17 5.23 14.35
CA ASN A 45 -5.37 4.18 13.73
C ASN A 45 -5.99 3.69 12.41
N PHE A 46 -7.31 3.53 12.35
CA PHE A 46 -7.99 3.15 11.11
C PHE A 46 -7.83 4.21 10.00
N GLU A 47 -7.99 5.49 10.34
CA GLU A 47 -7.79 6.60 9.39
C GLU A 47 -6.36 6.62 8.84
N ILE A 48 -5.36 6.51 9.73
CA ILE A 48 -3.95 6.44 9.33
C ILE A 48 -3.71 5.22 8.44
N PHE A 49 -4.25 4.05 8.81
CA PHE A 49 -4.12 2.84 8.01
C PHE A 49 -4.71 3.02 6.61
N PHE A 50 -5.90 3.60 6.51
CA PHE A 50 -6.60 3.82 5.25
C PHE A 50 -5.82 4.78 4.33
N ILE A 51 -5.44 5.95 4.85
CA ILE A 51 -4.68 6.96 4.08
C ILE A 51 -3.31 6.40 3.69
N GLY A 52 -2.58 5.81 4.63
CA GLY A 52 -1.27 5.24 4.39
C GLY A 52 -1.30 4.09 3.37
N THR A 53 -2.36 3.28 3.38
CA THR A 53 -2.56 2.20 2.40
C THR A 53 -2.69 2.77 1.00
N LEU A 54 -3.49 3.83 0.81
CA LEU A 54 -3.60 4.51 -0.48
C LEU A 54 -2.27 5.14 -0.90
N MET A 55 -1.56 5.78 0.04
CA MET A 55 -0.27 6.41 -0.21
C MET A 55 0.82 5.42 -0.63
N LEU A 56 0.76 4.16 -0.20
CA LEU A 56 1.72 3.12 -0.59
C LEU A 56 1.26 2.25 -1.77
N ALA A 57 -0.04 2.02 -1.90
CA ALA A 57 -0.60 1.24 -3.02
C ALA A 57 -0.42 1.95 -4.36
N VAL A 58 -0.56 3.28 -4.43
CA VAL A 58 -0.38 4.04 -5.67
C VAL A 58 1.06 3.97 -6.20
N PRO A 59 2.11 4.29 -5.41
CA PRO A 59 3.50 4.06 -5.82
C PRO A 59 3.79 2.60 -6.16
N GLY A 60 3.24 1.65 -5.40
CA GLY A 60 3.36 0.23 -5.70
C GLY A 60 2.84 -0.13 -7.09
N ALA A 61 1.66 0.39 -7.46
CA ALA A 61 1.07 0.21 -8.79
C ALA A 61 1.95 0.84 -9.88
N ILE A 62 2.51 2.03 -9.64
CA ILE A 62 3.42 2.71 -10.57
C ILE A 62 4.68 1.87 -10.80
N VAL A 63 5.28 1.32 -9.74
CA VAL A 63 6.43 0.41 -9.84
C VAL A 63 6.06 -0.83 -10.66
N GLY A 64 4.91 -1.45 -10.36
CA GLY A 64 4.39 -2.58 -11.13
C GLY A 64 4.22 -2.28 -12.62
N TRP A 65 3.71 -1.10 -12.95
CA TRP A 65 3.59 -0.63 -14.33
C TRP A 65 4.95 -0.43 -15.01
N MET A 66 5.91 0.19 -14.31
CA MET A 66 7.27 0.42 -14.83
C MET A 66 7.98 -0.91 -15.14
N VAL A 67 7.86 -1.90 -14.24
CA VAL A 67 8.42 -3.24 -14.42
C VAL A 67 7.79 -3.93 -15.63
N ALA A 68 6.45 -3.95 -15.72
CA ALA A 68 5.77 -4.57 -16.85
C ALA A 68 6.07 -3.88 -18.19
N ARG A 69 6.24 -2.55 -18.20
CA ARG A 69 6.65 -1.82 -19.42
C ARG A 69 8.05 -2.21 -19.89
N ARG A 70 8.99 -2.45 -18.97
CA ARG A 70 10.34 -2.93 -19.33
C ARG A 70 10.29 -4.36 -19.87
N LEU A 71 9.56 -5.25 -19.19
CA LEU A 71 9.46 -6.66 -19.57
C LEU A 71 8.69 -6.91 -20.88
N THR A 72 7.75 -6.03 -21.24
CA THR A 72 6.95 -6.15 -22.48
C THR A 72 7.46 -5.29 -23.64
N ARG A 73 8.61 -4.62 -23.46
CA ARG A 73 9.31 -3.91 -24.55
C ARG A 73 10.44 -4.76 -25.14
N GLN A 74 10.91 -5.78 -24.42
CA GLN A 74 11.71 -6.88 -24.95
C GLN A 74 10.81 -7.82 -25.76
#